data_AF-A0A9D5CNH5-F1
#
_entry.id   AF-A0A9D5CNH5-F1
#
_cell.length_a   1.000
_cell.length_b   1.000
_cell.length_c   1.000
_cell.angle_alpha   90.00
_cell.angle_beta   90.00
_cell.angle_gamma   90.00
#
_symmetry.space_group_name_H-M   'P 1'
#
loop_
_entity.id
_entity.type
_entity.pdbx_description
1 polymer ?
#
loop_
_entity_poly.entity_id
_entity_poly.type
_entity_poly.pdbx_seq_one_letter_code
_entity_poly.pdbx_strand_id
1 'polypeptide(L)'
;MLRGFIKDRSFWQRDHKKVKTKQDSGCRKVSSQISENAKERMEVLEMECHMGVRVQAKYVEMEDLRKQEESRQLRFLKAKEDLLAAEEELAKLPIFEPPRNDIINFLMWNVLKVYHWFKDMESKNTKLLQALRYIGADRILEAYNWSQEHRNELKKEVYGPVLIEVNVQNLKHAAYLEQHVPNYIWKSFITQDTDDRDFLLQNLRPFDVPILNYLGDSSGDRISFQISDEFVGTHETDQRADEISKFRIFDLWTPENHYRWSVSRYGGHISASVEAVFRS
;
A
#
# COMPACT_ATOMS: atom_id res chain seq x y z
N MET A 1 22.37 96.38 115.53
CA MET A 1 21.24 96.05 114.62
C MET A 1 21.67 95.63 113.20
N LEU A 2 22.74 96.15 112.61
CA LEU A 2 23.15 95.84 111.22
C LEU A 2 23.63 94.39 110.92
N ARG A 3 24.15 93.65 111.91
CA ARG A 3 24.64 92.27 111.70
C ARG A 3 23.53 91.23 111.51
N GLY A 4 22.31 91.49 111.98
CA GLY A 4 21.15 90.59 111.82
C GLY A 4 20.59 90.62 110.39
N PHE A 5 20.37 91.82 109.85
CA PHE A 5 19.89 92.03 108.48
C PHE A 5 20.83 91.47 107.39
N ILE A 6 22.15 91.55 107.60
CA ILE A 6 23.13 91.00 106.65
C ILE A 6 23.10 89.46 106.65
N LYS A 7 22.88 88.83 107.82
CA LYS A 7 22.74 87.37 107.92
C LYS A 7 21.48 86.88 107.21
N ASP A 8 20.33 87.52 107.40
CA ASP A 8 19.08 87.17 106.72
C ASP A 8 19.14 87.33 105.20
N ARG A 9 19.76 88.42 104.71
CA ARG A 9 19.96 88.62 103.26
C ARG A 9 20.85 87.53 102.64
N SER A 10 21.92 87.14 103.35
CA SER A 10 22.83 86.08 102.89
C SER A 10 22.20 84.68 102.92
N PHE A 11 21.24 84.46 103.83
CA PHE A 11 20.47 83.23 103.93
C PHE A 11 19.47 83.12 102.78
N TRP A 12 18.66 84.15 102.54
CA TRP A 12 17.72 84.23 101.43
C TRP A 12 18.40 84.09 100.05
N GLN A 13 19.58 84.70 99.86
CA GLN A 13 20.34 84.53 98.62
C GLN A 13 20.82 83.09 98.40
N ARG A 14 21.27 82.41 99.46
CA ARG A 14 21.70 81.00 99.37
C ARG A 14 20.53 80.08 99.09
N ASP A 15 19.39 80.32 99.74
CA ASP A 15 18.21 79.49 99.57
C ASP A 15 17.57 79.70 98.20
N HIS A 16 17.46 80.94 97.74
CA HIS A 16 17.05 81.27 96.36
C HIS A 16 17.99 80.65 95.32
N LYS A 17 19.31 80.65 95.55
CA LYS A 17 20.28 79.98 94.66
C LYS A 17 20.09 78.48 94.65
N LYS A 18 19.85 77.84 95.80
CA LYS A 18 19.55 76.41 95.91
C LYS A 18 18.26 76.03 95.19
N VAL A 19 17.18 76.79 95.40
CA VAL A 19 15.90 76.61 94.72
C VAL A 19 16.06 76.76 93.22
N LYS A 20 16.75 77.81 92.75
CA LYS A 20 17.05 78.03 91.34
C LYS A 20 17.86 76.89 90.73
N THR A 21 18.89 76.39 91.41
CA THR A 21 19.67 75.24 90.89
C THR A 21 18.85 73.96 90.80
N LYS A 22 17.97 73.70 91.77
CA LYS A 22 17.03 72.56 91.72
C LYS A 22 16.05 72.72 90.56
N GLN A 23 15.48 73.91 90.40
CA GLN A 23 14.56 74.24 89.31
C GLN A 23 15.23 74.12 87.95
N ASP A 24 16.44 74.67 87.77
CA ASP A 24 17.22 74.59 86.54
C ASP A 24 17.56 73.13 86.19
N SER A 25 17.91 72.30 87.19
CA SER A 25 18.14 70.87 86.97
C SER A 25 16.86 70.12 86.58
N GLY A 26 15.71 70.49 87.16
CA GLY A 26 14.40 69.95 86.80
C GLY A 26 13.98 70.35 85.38
N CYS A 27 14.12 71.63 85.02
CA CYS A 27 13.85 72.13 83.68
C CYS A 27 14.74 71.45 82.62
N ARG A 28 16.02 71.21 82.92
CA ARG A 28 16.91 70.47 82.00
C ARG A 28 16.46 69.03 81.80
N LYS A 29 16.09 68.33 82.88
CA LYS A 29 15.60 66.96 82.80
C LYS A 29 14.31 66.88 81.98
N VAL A 30 13.37 67.80 82.22
CA VAL A 30 12.13 67.91 81.43
C VAL A 30 12.44 68.20 79.97
N SER A 31 13.34 69.14 79.67
CA SER A 31 13.73 69.45 78.29
C SER A 31 14.40 68.27 77.58
N SER A 32 15.23 67.51 78.29
CA SER A 32 15.86 66.29 77.76
C SER A 32 14.79 65.25 77.41
N GLN A 33 13.85 65.00 78.32
CA GLN A 33 12.76 64.05 78.08
C GLN A 33 11.86 64.49 76.93
N ILE A 34 11.61 65.79 76.79
CA ILE A 34 10.85 66.34 75.65
C ILE A 34 11.58 66.04 74.33
N SER A 35 12.90 66.25 74.28
CA SER A 35 13.68 65.99 73.07
C SER A 35 13.74 64.50 72.70
N GLU A 36 13.85 63.63 73.70
CA GLU A 36 13.89 62.18 73.51
C GLU A 36 12.52 61.65 73.06
N ASN A 37 11.44 62.07 73.73
CA ASN A 37 10.08 61.73 73.31
C ASN A 37 9.75 62.27 71.91
N ALA A 38 10.26 63.45 71.54
CA ALA A 38 10.06 63.99 70.19
C ALA A 38 10.77 63.13 69.13
N LYS A 39 11.96 62.59 69.45
CA LYS A 39 12.68 61.65 68.60
C LYS A 39 11.93 60.33 68.46
N GLU A 40 11.48 59.74 69.56
CA GLU A 40 10.68 58.49 69.53
C GLU A 40 9.40 58.65 68.71
N ARG A 41 8.69 59.78 68.85
CA ARG A 41 7.50 60.08 68.04
C ARG A 41 7.82 60.18 66.55
N MET A 42 8.96 60.78 66.20
CA MET A 42 9.40 60.86 64.81
C MET A 42 9.67 59.46 64.24
N GLU A 43 10.40 58.61 64.97
CA GLU A 43 10.72 57.24 64.55
C GLU A 43 9.45 56.39 64.36
N VAL A 44 8.46 56.53 65.25
CA VAL A 44 7.16 55.86 65.11
C VAL A 44 6.40 56.37 63.88
N LEU A 45 6.36 57.68 63.65
CA LEU A 45 5.69 58.26 62.48
C LEU A 45 6.34 57.84 61.16
N GLU A 46 7.67 57.79 61.10
CA GLU A 46 8.40 57.30 59.91
C GLU A 46 8.11 55.81 59.66
N MET A 47 8.09 55.00 60.72
CA MET A 47 7.71 53.58 60.62
C MET A 47 6.26 53.43 60.15
N GLU A 48 5.30 54.19 60.70
CA GLU A 48 3.90 54.18 60.26
C GLU A 48 3.77 54.59 58.79
N CYS A 49 4.48 55.62 58.37
CA CYS A 49 4.51 56.07 56.97
C CYS A 49 5.05 54.96 56.05
N HIS A 50 6.18 54.35 56.42
CA HIS A 50 6.77 53.24 55.67
C HIS A 50 5.85 52.02 55.61
N MET A 51 5.24 51.64 56.74
CA MET A 51 4.26 50.56 56.82
C MET A 51 3.04 50.85 55.94
N GLY A 52 2.53 52.08 55.97
CA GLY A 52 1.41 52.53 55.15
C GLY A 52 1.68 52.37 53.66
N VAL A 53 2.85 52.80 53.19
CA VAL A 53 3.28 52.62 51.79
C VAL A 53 3.36 51.14 51.43
N ARG A 54 3.94 50.28 52.29
CA ARG A 54 4.03 48.84 52.03
C ARG A 54 2.67 48.16 51.94
N VAL A 55 1.76 48.50 52.85
CA VAL A 55 0.40 47.96 52.85
C VAL A 55 -0.32 48.36 51.55
N GLN A 56 -0.22 49.63 51.16
CA GLN A 56 -0.86 50.11 49.94
C GLN A 56 -0.28 49.47 48.68
N ALA A 57 1.04 49.29 48.61
CA ALA A 57 1.68 48.54 47.53
C ALA A 57 1.18 47.09 47.47
N LYS A 58 1.06 46.42 48.63
CA LYS A 58 0.52 45.05 48.70
C LYS A 58 -0.94 44.95 48.25
N TYR A 59 -1.76 45.96 48.54
CA TYR A 59 -3.15 46.00 48.05
C TYR A 59 -3.21 46.12 46.53
N VAL A 60 -2.35 46.94 45.91
CA VAL A 60 -2.26 47.05 44.46
C VAL A 60 -1.83 45.72 43.84
N GLU A 61 -0.79 45.08 44.38
CA GLU A 61 -0.35 43.75 43.93
C GLU A 61 -1.47 42.71 44.02
N MET A 62 -2.25 42.69 45.12
CA MET A 62 -3.38 41.78 45.28
C MET A 62 -4.48 42.02 44.25
N GLU A 63 -4.77 43.28 43.94
CA GLU A 63 -5.79 43.65 42.96
C GLU A 63 -5.39 43.27 41.53
N ASP A 64 -4.12 43.42 41.17
CA ASP A 64 -3.60 42.98 39.87
C ASP A 64 -3.64 41.45 39.72
N LEU A 65 -3.29 40.72 40.78
CA LEU A 65 -3.42 39.26 40.82
C LEU A 65 -4.89 38.81 40.69
N ARG A 66 -5.83 39.51 41.32
CA ARG A 66 -7.26 39.23 41.20
C ARG A 66 -7.73 39.36 39.73
N LYS A 67 -7.35 40.44 39.05
CA LYS A 67 -7.68 40.65 37.63
C LYS A 67 -7.05 39.59 36.72
N GLN A 68 -5.81 39.17 37.02
CA GLN A 68 -5.14 38.11 36.28
C GLN A 68 -5.86 36.75 36.46
N GLU A 69 -6.32 36.46 37.67
CA GLU A 69 -7.09 35.25 37.96
C GLU A 69 -8.44 35.26 37.26
N GLU A 70 -9.18 36.36 37.28
CA GLU A 70 -10.44 36.53 36.54
C GLU A 70 -10.23 36.30 35.03
N SER A 71 -9.16 36.87 34.47
CA SER A 71 -8.79 36.66 33.08
C SER A 71 -8.39 35.21 32.76
N ARG A 72 -7.83 34.48 33.74
CA ARG A 72 -7.52 33.04 33.62
C ARG A 72 -8.81 32.22 33.63
N GLN A 73 -9.73 32.52 34.55
CA GLN A 73 -11.01 31.84 34.66
C GLN A 73 -11.87 32.04 33.41
N LEU A 74 -11.88 33.25 32.85
CA LEU A 74 -12.60 33.54 31.61
C LEU A 74 -12.04 32.74 30.42
N ARG A 75 -10.71 32.62 30.30
CA ARG A 75 -10.06 31.76 29.30
C ARG A 75 -10.40 30.29 29.50
N PHE A 76 -10.45 29.83 30.75
CA PHE A 76 -10.81 28.46 31.08
C PHE A 76 -12.27 28.15 30.75
N LEU A 77 -13.20 29.07 31.04
CA LEU A 77 -14.61 28.94 30.65
C LEU A 77 -14.76 28.89 29.13
N LYS A 78 -14.11 29.80 28.41
CA LYS A 78 -14.12 29.79 26.94
C LYS A 78 -13.58 28.48 26.37
N ALA A 79 -12.45 27.99 26.89
CA ALA A 79 -11.88 26.72 26.44
C ALA A 79 -12.83 25.53 26.71
N LYS A 80 -13.64 25.58 27.78
CA LYS A 80 -14.68 24.57 28.03
C LYS A 80 -15.83 24.66 27.03
N GLU A 81 -16.28 25.87 26.71
CA GLU A 81 -17.33 26.08 25.70
C GLU A 81 -16.86 25.60 24.32
N ASP A 82 -15.65 25.99 23.92
CA ASP A 82 -15.05 25.57 22.64
C ASP A 82 -14.87 24.03 22.58
N LEU A 83 -14.51 23.39 23.71
CA LEU A 83 -14.39 21.94 23.80
C LEU A 83 -15.74 21.23 23.67
N LEU A 84 -16.78 21.73 24.35
CA LEU A 84 -18.14 21.21 24.22
C LEU A 84 -18.67 21.36 22.80
N ALA A 85 -18.40 22.48 22.14
CA ALA A 85 -18.77 22.69 20.75
C ALA A 85 -18.08 21.67 19.81
N ALA A 86 -16.78 21.41 20.02
CA ALA A 86 -16.05 20.41 19.26
C ALA A 86 -16.57 18.98 19.50
N GLU A 87 -16.93 18.64 20.75
CA GLU A 87 -17.56 17.35 21.08
C GLU A 87 -18.92 17.18 20.39
N GLU A 88 -19.74 18.24 20.35
CA GLU A 88 -21.03 18.22 19.66
C GLU A 88 -20.89 18.09 18.14
N GLU A 89 -19.91 18.77 17.54
CA GLU A 89 -19.59 18.62 16.11
C GLU A 89 -19.15 17.19 15.80
N LEU A 90 -18.28 16.59 16.63
CA LEU A 90 -17.85 15.21 16.49
C LEU A 90 -19.03 14.23 16.56
N ALA A 91 -20.00 14.47 17.44
CA ALA A 91 -21.20 13.65 17.58
C ALA A 91 -22.16 13.77 16.38
N LYS A 92 -22.14 14.91 15.67
CA LYS A 92 -22.94 15.14 14.45
C LYS A 92 -22.31 14.51 13.20
N LEU A 93 -21.04 14.12 13.25
CA LEU A 93 -20.41 13.45 12.13
C LEU A 93 -21.00 12.04 11.95
N PRO A 94 -21.27 11.60 10.71
CA PRO A 94 -21.69 10.24 10.45
C PRO A 94 -20.58 9.27 10.92
N ILE A 95 -20.97 8.17 11.58
CA ILE A 95 -20.07 7.06 11.89
C ILE A 95 -19.42 6.63 10.57
N PHE A 96 -18.09 6.67 10.52
CA PHE A 96 -17.33 6.27 9.34
C PHE A 96 -17.51 4.76 9.09
N GLU A 97 -18.43 4.40 8.21
CA GLU A 97 -18.46 3.08 7.57
C GLU A 97 -17.56 3.14 6.32
N PRO A 98 -16.46 2.36 6.27
CA PRO A 98 -15.61 2.35 5.09
C PRO A 98 -16.40 1.82 3.89
N PRO A 99 -16.49 2.55 2.76
CA PRO A 99 -17.11 2.05 1.54
C PRO A 99 -16.15 1.08 0.85
N ARG A 100 -15.92 -0.10 1.43
CA ARG A 100 -14.88 -1.03 0.96
C ARG A 100 -15.12 -2.52 1.20
N ASN A 101 -16.10 -2.96 1.97
CA ASN A 101 -16.29 -4.41 2.16
C ASN A 101 -16.65 -5.10 0.84
N ASP A 102 -17.54 -4.54 0.04
CA ASP A 102 -17.95 -5.17 -1.22
C ASP A 102 -16.84 -5.15 -2.27
N ILE A 103 -16.09 -4.05 -2.37
CA ILE A 103 -14.97 -3.91 -3.31
C ILE A 103 -13.80 -4.81 -2.89
N ILE A 104 -13.46 -4.87 -1.60
CA ILE A 104 -12.41 -5.75 -1.07
C ILE A 104 -12.81 -7.21 -1.26
N ASN A 105 -14.06 -7.58 -0.93
CA ASN A 105 -14.55 -8.93 -1.12
C ASN A 105 -14.58 -9.32 -2.61
N PHE A 106 -14.97 -8.41 -3.49
CA PHE A 106 -14.96 -8.63 -4.93
C PHE A 106 -13.54 -8.83 -5.47
N LEU A 107 -12.59 -7.97 -5.07
CA LEU A 107 -11.18 -8.12 -5.45
C LEU A 107 -10.59 -9.43 -4.91
N MET A 108 -10.88 -9.77 -3.65
CA MET A 108 -10.43 -11.01 -3.02
C MET A 108 -11.01 -12.25 -3.71
N TRP A 109 -12.29 -12.22 -4.09
CA TRP A 109 -12.94 -13.30 -4.82
C TRP A 109 -12.36 -13.48 -6.23
N ASN A 110 -12.06 -12.39 -6.94
CA ASN A 110 -11.42 -12.46 -8.25
C ASN A 110 -9.99 -13.01 -8.15
N VAL A 111 -9.21 -12.59 -7.17
CA VAL A 111 -7.87 -13.13 -6.92
C VAL A 111 -7.93 -14.63 -6.58
N LEU A 112 -8.85 -15.05 -5.72
CA LEU A 112 -9.06 -16.46 -5.40
C LEU A 112 -9.49 -17.29 -6.61
N LYS A 113 -10.39 -16.75 -7.45
CA LYS A 113 -10.83 -17.41 -8.67
C LYS A 113 -9.67 -17.63 -9.65
N VAL A 114 -8.82 -16.61 -9.83
CA VAL A 114 -7.61 -16.73 -10.67
C VAL A 114 -6.65 -17.77 -10.09
N TYR A 115 -6.44 -17.79 -8.77
CA TYR A 115 -5.59 -18.78 -8.11
C TYR A 115 -6.09 -20.22 -8.29
N HIS A 116 -7.39 -20.46 -8.11
CA HIS A 116 -7.97 -21.79 -8.34
C HIS A 116 -7.87 -22.21 -9.80
N TRP A 117 -8.14 -21.30 -10.74
CA TRP A 117 -7.99 -21.58 -12.17
C TRP A 117 -6.55 -21.92 -12.54
N PHE A 118 -5.58 -21.18 -12.01
CA PHE A 118 -4.14 -21.45 -12.19
C PHE A 118 -3.76 -22.84 -11.67
N LYS A 119 -4.17 -23.17 -10.43
CA LYS A 119 -3.90 -24.49 -9.84
C LYS A 119 -4.54 -25.64 -10.61
N ASP A 120 -5.76 -25.43 -11.12
CA ASP A 120 -6.44 -26.40 -11.96
C ASP A 120 -5.70 -26.61 -13.28
N MET A 121 -5.19 -25.54 -13.90
CA MET A 121 -4.36 -25.63 -15.11
C MET A 121 -3.04 -26.36 -14.86
N GLU A 122 -2.34 -26.08 -13.76
CA GLU A 122 -1.16 -26.85 -13.37
C GLU A 122 -1.49 -28.36 -13.22
N SER A 123 -2.65 -28.68 -12.64
CA SER A 123 -3.12 -30.08 -12.54
C SER A 123 -3.44 -30.72 -13.90
N LYS A 124 -3.87 -29.93 -14.90
CA LYS A 124 -4.13 -30.42 -16.26
C LYS A 124 -2.82 -30.61 -17.03
N ASN A 125 -1.93 -29.63 -16.95
CA ASN A 125 -0.62 -29.68 -17.60
C ASN A 125 0.20 -30.86 -17.10
N THR A 126 0.19 -31.13 -15.79
CA THR A 126 0.85 -32.31 -15.22
C THR A 126 0.27 -33.63 -15.75
N LYS A 127 -1.05 -33.73 -15.92
CA LYS A 127 -1.68 -34.92 -16.54
C LYS A 127 -1.29 -35.08 -18.01
N LEU A 128 -1.23 -33.99 -18.77
CA LEU A 128 -0.83 -34.00 -20.19
C LEU A 128 0.64 -34.38 -20.36
N LEU A 129 1.53 -33.82 -19.53
CA LEU A 129 2.94 -34.21 -19.50
C LEU A 129 3.11 -35.68 -19.12
N GLN A 130 2.30 -36.18 -18.19
CA GLN A 130 2.30 -37.60 -17.84
C GLN A 130 1.81 -38.47 -19.00
N ALA A 131 0.81 -38.04 -19.78
CA ALA A 131 0.37 -38.72 -20.99
C ALA A 131 1.48 -38.80 -22.05
N LEU A 132 2.20 -37.69 -22.27
CA LEU A 132 3.36 -37.68 -23.18
C LEU A 132 4.45 -38.66 -22.75
N ARG A 133 4.68 -38.79 -21.44
CA ARG A 133 5.60 -39.80 -20.90
C ARG A 133 5.18 -41.21 -21.29
N TYR A 134 3.90 -41.56 -21.14
CA TYR A 134 3.40 -42.88 -21.55
C TYR A 134 3.48 -43.14 -23.06
N ILE A 135 3.49 -42.09 -23.90
CA ILE A 135 3.62 -42.18 -25.35
C ILE A 135 5.11 -42.29 -25.79
N GLY A 136 6.03 -42.47 -24.83
CA GLY A 136 7.46 -42.65 -25.09
C GLY A 136 8.22 -41.33 -25.21
N ALA A 137 7.89 -40.34 -24.37
CA ALA A 137 8.71 -39.16 -24.14
C ALA A 137 9.15 -39.15 -22.68
N ASP A 138 10.05 -40.08 -22.33
CA ASP A 138 10.36 -40.42 -20.93
C ASP A 138 10.88 -39.23 -20.12
N ARG A 139 11.58 -38.30 -20.78
CA ARG A 139 12.22 -37.12 -20.17
C ARG A 139 11.53 -35.79 -20.45
N ILE A 140 10.27 -35.83 -20.90
CA ILE A 140 9.54 -34.63 -21.32
C ILE A 140 9.26 -33.67 -20.16
N LEU A 141 9.10 -34.21 -18.94
CA LEU A 141 8.87 -33.43 -17.72
C LEU A 141 10.13 -32.62 -17.37
N GLU A 142 11.29 -33.25 -17.42
CA GLU A 142 12.59 -32.62 -17.18
C GLU A 142 12.89 -31.55 -18.25
N ALA A 143 12.61 -31.85 -19.52
CA ALA A 143 12.76 -30.89 -20.62
C ALA A 143 11.83 -29.67 -20.45
N TYR A 144 10.58 -29.89 -20.05
CA TYR A 144 9.63 -28.81 -19.80
C TYR A 144 10.05 -27.93 -18.62
N ASN A 145 10.43 -28.52 -17.49
CA ASN A 145 10.90 -27.77 -16.33
C ASN A 145 12.15 -26.95 -16.67
N TRP A 146 13.11 -27.54 -17.37
CA TRP A 146 14.31 -26.84 -17.82
C TRP A 146 13.97 -25.66 -18.73
N SER A 147 13.04 -25.84 -19.68
CA SER A 147 12.57 -24.79 -20.58
C SER A 147 11.90 -23.64 -19.82
N GLN A 148 11.10 -23.93 -18.79
CA GLN A 148 10.47 -22.88 -17.95
C GLN A 148 11.50 -22.11 -17.10
N GLU A 149 12.50 -22.80 -16.55
CA GLU A 149 13.56 -22.17 -15.73
C GLU A 149 14.43 -21.19 -16.54
N HIS A 150 14.72 -21.54 -17.79
CA HIS A 150 15.61 -20.76 -18.67
C HIS A 150 14.85 -19.84 -19.63
N ARG A 151 13.55 -19.59 -19.39
CA ARG A 151 12.73 -18.69 -20.22
C ARG A 151 13.29 -17.28 -20.33
N ASN A 152 13.97 -16.80 -19.29
CA ASN A 152 14.53 -15.45 -19.24
C ASN A 152 15.82 -15.30 -20.08
N GLU A 153 16.45 -16.41 -20.46
CA GLU A 153 17.69 -16.43 -21.26
C GLU A 153 17.40 -16.44 -22.77
N LEU A 154 16.17 -16.76 -23.15
CA LEU A 154 15.71 -16.82 -24.54
C LEU A 154 15.35 -15.43 -25.05
N LYS A 155 15.67 -15.17 -26.32
CA LYS A 155 15.36 -13.87 -26.96
C LYS A 155 13.86 -13.75 -27.26
N LYS A 156 13.24 -14.86 -27.66
CA LYS A 156 11.80 -14.95 -27.95
C LYS A 156 11.14 -16.06 -27.15
N GLU A 157 9.82 -15.95 -27.08
CA GLU A 157 9.00 -16.97 -26.45
C GLU A 157 9.07 -18.29 -27.23
N VAL A 158 9.36 -19.35 -26.49
CA VAL A 158 9.37 -20.74 -26.96
C VAL A 158 8.12 -21.42 -26.45
N TYR A 159 7.37 -22.03 -27.37
CA TYR A 159 6.14 -22.74 -27.04
C TYR A 159 6.42 -24.23 -26.86
N GLY A 160 5.80 -24.84 -25.86
CA GLY A 160 5.70 -26.30 -25.83
C GLY A 160 5.92 -26.98 -24.47
N PRO A 161 5.74 -28.32 -24.44
CA PRO A 161 5.36 -29.20 -25.55
C PRO A 161 4.01 -28.84 -26.20
N VAL A 162 3.89 -28.98 -27.53
CA VAL A 162 2.69 -28.55 -28.30
C VAL A 162 1.38 -29.02 -27.68
N LEU A 163 1.35 -30.23 -27.10
CA LEU A 163 0.14 -30.76 -26.46
C LEU A 163 -0.41 -29.88 -25.32
N ILE A 164 0.43 -29.12 -24.62
CA ILE A 164 0.01 -28.23 -23.52
C ILE A 164 -0.58 -26.91 -24.07
N GLU A 165 -0.10 -26.47 -25.23
CA GLU A 165 -0.47 -25.19 -25.84
C GLU A 165 -1.77 -25.29 -26.64
N VAL A 166 -2.12 -26.49 -27.14
CA VAL A 166 -3.30 -26.71 -27.97
C VAL A 166 -4.53 -27.00 -27.12
N ASN A 167 -5.53 -26.11 -27.19
CA ASN A 167 -6.84 -26.30 -26.57
C ASN A 167 -7.96 -26.34 -27.62
N VAL A 168 -8.64 -27.48 -27.75
CA VAL A 168 -9.70 -27.69 -28.74
C VAL A 168 -11.07 -27.72 -28.07
N GLN A 169 -11.97 -26.83 -28.47
CA GLN A 169 -13.31 -26.74 -27.86
C GLN A 169 -14.26 -27.87 -28.32
N ASN A 170 -14.11 -28.36 -29.55
CA ASN A 170 -14.99 -29.37 -30.15
C ASN A 170 -14.29 -30.74 -30.18
N LEU A 171 -14.90 -31.74 -29.53
CA LEU A 171 -14.40 -33.11 -29.49
C LEU A 171 -14.17 -33.71 -30.89
N LYS A 172 -15.04 -33.39 -31.87
CA LYS A 172 -14.91 -33.90 -33.24
C LYS A 172 -13.65 -33.37 -33.93
N HIS A 173 -13.28 -32.12 -33.65
CA HIS A 173 -12.06 -31.52 -34.19
C HIS A 173 -10.81 -32.01 -33.45
N ALA A 174 -10.95 -32.45 -32.20
CA ALA A 174 -9.84 -33.02 -31.44
C ALA A 174 -9.42 -34.38 -32.01
N ALA A 175 -10.38 -35.27 -32.31
CA ALA A 175 -10.10 -36.55 -32.96
C ALA A 175 -9.44 -36.37 -34.34
N TYR A 176 -9.84 -35.33 -35.07
CA TYR A 176 -9.20 -34.92 -36.32
C TYR A 176 -7.72 -34.57 -36.13
N LEU A 177 -7.41 -33.68 -35.18
CA LEU A 177 -6.03 -33.26 -34.93
C LEU A 177 -5.17 -34.43 -34.44
N GLU A 178 -5.72 -35.31 -33.60
CA GLU A 178 -5.01 -36.47 -33.06
C GLU A 178 -4.51 -37.42 -34.17
N GLN A 179 -5.30 -37.63 -35.23
CA GLN A 179 -4.93 -38.51 -36.34
C GLN A 179 -3.97 -37.85 -37.33
N HIS A 180 -4.11 -36.55 -37.55
CA HIS A 180 -3.32 -35.83 -38.53
C HIS A 180 -1.95 -35.42 -38.06
N VAL A 181 -1.89 -34.89 -36.84
CA VAL A 181 -0.69 -34.30 -36.32
C VAL A 181 0.20 -35.45 -35.87
N PRO A 182 1.35 -35.68 -36.54
CA PRO A 182 2.21 -36.78 -36.19
C PRO A 182 2.64 -36.71 -34.72
N ASN A 183 2.76 -37.87 -34.07
CA ASN A 183 3.06 -37.97 -32.63
C ASN A 183 4.29 -37.19 -32.17
N TYR A 184 5.28 -36.97 -33.03
CA TYR A 184 6.47 -36.19 -32.69
C TYR A 184 6.19 -34.69 -32.54
N ILE A 185 5.17 -34.16 -33.24
CA ILE A 185 4.80 -32.73 -33.17
C ILE A 185 4.21 -32.42 -31.79
N TRP A 186 3.35 -33.30 -31.25
CA TRP A 186 2.77 -33.13 -29.91
C TRP A 186 3.81 -33.03 -28.79
N LYS A 187 4.96 -33.67 -28.98
CA LYS A 187 6.11 -33.66 -28.06
C LYS A 187 7.08 -32.51 -28.31
N SER A 188 6.90 -31.77 -29.41
CA SER A 188 7.89 -30.80 -29.87
C SER A 188 7.82 -29.47 -29.12
N PHE A 189 8.95 -28.77 -29.06
CA PHE A 189 9.04 -27.37 -28.67
C PHE A 189 9.20 -26.51 -29.92
N ILE A 190 8.48 -25.40 -30.00
CA ILE A 190 8.46 -24.49 -31.14
C ILE A 190 9.26 -23.24 -30.79
N THR A 191 10.29 -22.94 -31.58
CA THR A 191 11.12 -21.74 -31.48
C THR A 191 10.79 -20.75 -32.58
N GLN A 192 10.93 -19.46 -32.31
CA GLN A 192 10.70 -18.37 -33.28
C GLN A 192 12.00 -17.68 -33.74
N ASP A 193 13.13 -18.15 -33.25
CA ASP A 193 14.46 -17.58 -33.51
C ASP A 193 15.47 -18.70 -33.74
N THR A 194 16.40 -18.49 -34.66
CA THR A 194 17.44 -19.46 -34.98
C THR A 194 18.46 -19.61 -33.86
N ASP A 195 18.75 -18.54 -33.12
CA ASP A 195 19.73 -18.60 -32.03
C ASP A 195 19.14 -19.34 -30.83
N ASP A 196 17.88 -19.06 -30.49
CA ASP A 196 17.14 -19.77 -29.43
C ASP A 196 16.98 -21.27 -29.78
N ARG A 197 16.79 -21.60 -31.06
CA ARG A 197 16.79 -22.98 -31.55
C ARG A 197 18.10 -23.68 -31.27
N ASP A 198 19.22 -23.07 -31.62
CA ASP A 198 20.54 -23.69 -31.46
C ASP A 198 20.90 -23.84 -29.98
N PHE A 199 20.51 -22.86 -29.16
CA PHE A 199 20.60 -22.92 -27.71
C PHE A 199 19.78 -24.09 -27.13
N LEU A 200 18.53 -24.25 -27.56
CA LEU A 200 17.68 -25.36 -27.13
C LEU A 200 18.17 -26.70 -27.63
N LEU A 201 18.66 -26.80 -28.87
CA LEU A 201 19.21 -28.05 -29.41
C LEU A 201 20.46 -28.52 -28.65
N GLN A 202 21.28 -27.60 -28.15
CA GLN A 202 22.45 -27.96 -27.34
C GLN A 202 22.05 -28.48 -25.96
N ASN A 203 21.13 -27.78 -25.29
CA ASN A 203 20.76 -28.07 -23.91
C ASN A 203 19.70 -29.16 -23.75
N LEU A 204 18.79 -29.31 -24.72
CA LEU A 204 17.70 -30.29 -24.68
C LEU A 204 18.05 -31.62 -25.36
N ARG A 205 19.20 -31.73 -26.03
CA ARG A 205 19.71 -32.99 -26.60
C ARG A 205 19.68 -34.17 -25.60
N PRO A 206 20.06 -34.02 -24.30
CA PRO A 206 20.02 -35.12 -23.34
C PRO A 206 18.62 -35.63 -23.01
N PHE A 207 17.57 -34.84 -23.28
CA PHE A 207 16.18 -35.21 -23.01
C PHE A 207 15.47 -35.82 -24.23
N ASP A 208 16.12 -35.83 -25.40
CA ASP A 208 15.60 -36.41 -26.65
C ASP A 208 14.21 -35.88 -27.05
N VAL A 209 14.04 -34.56 -26.96
CA VAL A 209 12.78 -33.88 -27.32
C VAL A 209 12.89 -33.20 -28.69
N PRO A 210 11.86 -33.30 -29.55
CA PRO A 210 11.88 -32.62 -30.84
C PRO A 210 11.84 -31.10 -30.68
N ILE A 211 12.61 -30.37 -31.48
CA ILE A 211 12.57 -28.91 -31.55
C ILE A 211 12.25 -28.51 -32.99
N LEU A 212 11.16 -27.76 -33.17
CA LEU A 212 10.72 -27.20 -34.44
C LEU A 212 11.01 -25.71 -34.44
N ASN A 213 11.53 -25.19 -35.55
CA ASN A 213 11.78 -23.75 -35.69
C ASN A 213 10.82 -23.17 -36.71
N TYR A 214 10.01 -22.21 -36.28
CA TYR A 214 9.07 -21.49 -37.12
C TYR A 214 9.54 -20.04 -37.27
N LEU A 215 10.26 -19.78 -38.36
CA LEU A 215 10.58 -18.43 -38.78
C LEU A 215 9.37 -17.93 -39.56
N GLY A 216 8.48 -17.19 -38.88
CA GLY A 216 7.34 -16.56 -39.53
C GLY A 216 7.83 -15.76 -40.74
N ASP A 217 7.33 -16.10 -41.92
CA ASP A 217 7.83 -15.56 -43.17
C ASP A 217 7.71 -14.04 -43.14
N SER A 218 8.86 -13.35 -43.18
CA SER A 218 8.92 -11.88 -43.10
C SER A 218 8.58 -11.22 -44.45
N SER A 219 8.19 -12.00 -45.45
CA SER A 219 7.65 -11.53 -46.71
C SER A 219 6.13 -11.44 -46.65
N GLY A 220 5.63 -10.29 -46.21
CA GLY A 220 4.62 -9.51 -46.93
C GLY A 220 3.20 -10.04 -47.19
N ASP A 221 2.95 -11.34 -47.06
CA ASP A 221 1.61 -11.88 -46.93
C ASP A 221 1.53 -12.43 -45.53
N ARG A 222 0.74 -11.76 -44.69
CA ARG A 222 -0.10 -12.51 -43.77
C ARG A 222 -0.80 -13.52 -44.69
N ILE A 223 -0.26 -14.74 -44.76
CA ILE A 223 -1.07 -15.91 -44.95
C ILE A 223 -2.01 -15.82 -43.76
N SER A 224 -3.10 -15.08 -43.97
CA SER A 224 -4.41 -15.43 -43.47
C SER A 224 -4.38 -16.95 -43.42
N PHE A 225 -4.86 -17.55 -42.35
CA PHE A 225 -5.46 -18.85 -42.52
C PHE A 225 -6.66 -18.67 -43.49
N GLN A 226 -6.41 -18.31 -44.76
CA GLN A 226 -7.07 -18.86 -45.91
C GLN A 226 -6.87 -20.34 -45.65
N ILE A 227 -7.88 -20.91 -45.00
CA ILE A 227 -8.34 -22.27 -45.16
C ILE A 227 -7.99 -22.65 -46.60
N SER A 228 -6.79 -23.17 -46.80
CA SER A 228 -6.22 -23.42 -48.12
C SER A 228 -6.49 -24.89 -48.33
N ASP A 229 -7.57 -25.14 -49.05
CA ASP A 229 -7.97 -26.43 -49.61
C ASP A 229 -8.30 -27.57 -48.62
N GLU A 230 -8.22 -27.34 -47.30
CA GLU A 230 -8.58 -28.29 -46.24
C GLU A 230 -9.84 -27.81 -45.47
N PHE A 231 -10.94 -28.56 -45.55
CA PHE A 231 -12.22 -28.22 -44.93
C PHE A 231 -12.71 -29.33 -43.99
N VAL A 232 -13.12 -28.95 -42.77
CA VAL A 232 -13.84 -29.86 -41.86
C VAL A 232 -15.34 -29.72 -42.11
N GLY A 233 -15.88 -30.69 -42.83
CA GLY A 233 -17.28 -30.81 -43.21
C GLY A 233 -18.21 -31.39 -42.13
N THR A 234 -19.50 -31.31 -42.40
CA THR A 234 -20.60 -31.91 -41.64
C THR A 234 -20.98 -33.29 -42.19
N HIS A 235 -21.95 -33.97 -41.55
CA HIS A 235 -22.51 -35.22 -42.08
C HIS A 235 -23.16 -35.04 -43.47
N GLU A 236 -23.72 -33.85 -43.76
CA GLU A 236 -24.29 -33.56 -45.07
C GLU A 236 -23.22 -33.45 -46.17
N THR A 237 -22.05 -32.91 -45.84
CA THR A 237 -20.92 -32.87 -46.78
C THR A 237 -20.27 -34.24 -46.97
N ASP A 238 -20.37 -35.14 -46.00
CA ASP A 238 -19.94 -36.54 -46.14
C ASP A 238 -20.75 -37.27 -47.21
N GLN A 239 -22.08 -37.11 -47.17
CA GLN A 239 -22.98 -37.69 -48.17
C GLN A 239 -22.79 -37.09 -49.58
N ARG A 240 -22.21 -35.88 -49.66
CA ARG A 240 -21.98 -35.14 -50.92
C ARG A 240 -20.50 -34.99 -51.25
N ALA A 241 -19.63 -35.85 -50.70
CA ALA A 241 -18.18 -35.76 -50.87
C ALA A 241 -17.75 -35.74 -52.35
N ASP A 242 -18.44 -36.48 -53.22
CA ASP A 242 -18.16 -36.51 -54.66
C ASP A 242 -18.30 -35.13 -55.35
N GLU A 243 -19.16 -34.25 -54.82
CA GLU A 243 -19.36 -32.91 -55.35
C GLU A 243 -18.26 -31.94 -54.92
N ILE A 244 -17.56 -32.24 -53.82
CA ILE A 244 -16.59 -31.34 -53.17
C ILE A 244 -15.31 -31.22 -54.01
N SER A 245 -14.89 -32.29 -54.67
CA SER A 245 -13.78 -32.27 -55.64
C SER A 245 -13.97 -31.25 -56.77
N LYS A 246 -15.21 -30.90 -57.12
CA LYS A 246 -15.54 -29.91 -58.16
C LYS A 246 -15.28 -28.47 -57.73
N PHE A 247 -15.25 -28.22 -56.42
CA PHE A 247 -14.97 -26.92 -55.83
C PHE A 247 -13.48 -26.68 -55.58
N ARG A 248 -12.60 -27.53 -56.15
CA ARG A 248 -11.14 -27.49 -55.98
C ARG A 248 -10.67 -27.73 -54.54
N ILE A 249 -11.52 -28.35 -53.72
CA ILE A 249 -11.15 -28.87 -52.41
C ILE A 249 -10.67 -30.31 -52.63
N PHE A 250 -9.39 -30.55 -52.37
CA PHE A 250 -8.76 -31.85 -52.60
C PHE A 250 -8.52 -32.65 -51.32
N ASP A 251 -8.76 -32.03 -50.16
CA ASP A 251 -8.64 -32.69 -48.86
C ASP A 251 -9.87 -32.28 -48.01
N LEU A 252 -10.78 -33.23 -47.77
CA LEU A 252 -12.02 -33.01 -47.02
C LEU A 252 -12.08 -33.98 -45.85
N TRP A 253 -12.37 -33.42 -44.69
CA TRP A 253 -12.59 -34.21 -43.49
C TRP A 253 -14.02 -34.11 -43.04
N THR A 254 -14.60 -35.24 -42.68
CA THR A 254 -15.92 -35.32 -42.09
C THR A 254 -15.81 -36.01 -40.74
N PRO A 255 -16.86 -35.97 -39.90
CA PRO A 255 -16.82 -36.60 -38.58
C PRO A 255 -16.62 -38.12 -38.60
N GLU A 256 -16.65 -38.75 -39.78
CA GLU A 256 -16.59 -40.19 -39.98
C GLU A 256 -15.53 -40.61 -41.01
N ASN A 257 -15.18 -39.76 -41.98
CA ASN A 257 -14.27 -40.09 -43.07
C ASN A 257 -13.32 -38.94 -43.43
N HIS A 258 -12.14 -39.30 -43.91
CA HIS A 258 -11.20 -38.43 -44.61
C HIS A 258 -11.20 -38.76 -46.09
N TYR A 259 -11.49 -37.77 -46.93
CA TYR A 259 -11.39 -37.87 -48.38
C TYR A 259 -10.19 -37.09 -48.87
N ARG A 260 -9.28 -37.78 -49.56
CA ARG A 260 -8.18 -37.16 -50.29
C ARG A 260 -8.31 -37.42 -51.76
N TRP A 261 -8.49 -36.36 -52.54
CA TRP A 261 -8.47 -36.43 -53.99
C TRP A 261 -7.10 -36.04 -54.53
N SER A 262 -6.55 -36.87 -55.40
CA SER A 262 -5.31 -36.56 -56.11
C SER A 262 -5.57 -36.50 -57.61
N VAL A 263 -5.07 -35.43 -58.23
CA VAL A 263 -5.11 -35.26 -59.68
C VAL A 263 -3.80 -35.80 -60.26
N SER A 264 -3.90 -36.79 -61.15
CA SER A 264 -2.74 -37.36 -61.81
C SER A 264 -2.02 -36.31 -62.64
N ARG A 265 -0.71 -36.16 -62.40
CA ARG A 265 0.18 -35.30 -63.19
C ARG A 265 0.33 -35.74 -64.66
N TYR A 266 -0.08 -36.97 -64.99
CA TYR A 266 0.19 -37.59 -66.29
C TYR A 266 -1.05 -37.88 -67.14
N GLY A 267 -2.26 -37.56 -66.67
CA GLY A 267 -3.47 -37.90 -67.43
C GLY A 267 -4.76 -37.20 -67.01
N GLY A 268 -4.73 -36.21 -66.11
CA GLY A 268 -5.93 -35.46 -65.70
C GLY A 268 -6.99 -36.28 -64.96
N HIS A 269 -6.76 -37.56 -64.70
CA HIS A 269 -7.64 -38.40 -63.88
C HIS A 269 -7.56 -37.99 -62.41
N ILE A 270 -8.73 -37.93 -61.77
CA ILE A 270 -8.88 -37.68 -60.34
C ILE A 270 -9.14 -39.03 -59.66
N SER A 271 -8.35 -39.35 -58.65
CA SER A 271 -8.57 -40.53 -57.80
C SER A 271 -8.83 -40.07 -56.37
N ALA A 272 -9.72 -40.78 -55.67
CA ALA A 272 -10.08 -40.50 -54.28
C ALA A 272 -9.57 -41.63 -53.38
N SER A 273 -8.93 -41.27 -52.27
CA SER A 273 -8.66 -42.16 -51.14
C SER A 273 -9.60 -41.81 -50.01
N VAL A 274 -10.19 -42.82 -49.36
CA VAL A 274 -11.09 -42.63 -48.21
C VAL A 274 -10.54 -43.40 -47.03
N GLU A 275 -10.29 -42.71 -45.92
CA GLU A 275 -9.86 -43.30 -44.65
C GLU A 275 -10.92 -43.03 -43.58
N ALA A 276 -11.25 -44.03 -42.76
CA ALA A 276 -12.22 -43.86 -41.69
C ALA A 276 -11.60 -43.11 -40.51
N VAL A 277 -12.31 -42.10 -39.99
CA VAL A 277 -11.89 -41.33 -38.81
C VAL A 277 -12.38 -42.06 -37.56
N PHE A 278 -11.48 -42.76 -36.88
CA PHE A 278 -11.79 -43.44 -35.63
C PHE A 278 -11.90 -42.45 -34.46
N ARG A 279 -12.92 -42.62 -33.61
CA ARG A 279 -13.02 -41.87 -32.36
C ARG A 279 -12.20 -42.58 -31.28
N SER A 280 -11.32 -41.83 -30.63
CA SER A 280 -10.62 -42.22 -29.40
C SER A 280 -11.54 -42.24 -28.18
#